data_AF-A0A4Y8C8G4-F1
#
_entry.id   AF-A0A4Y8C8G4-F1
#
_cell.length_a   1.000
_cell.length_b   1.000
_cell.length_c   1.000
_cell.angle_alpha   90.00
_cell.angle_beta   90.00
_cell.angle_gamma   90.00
#
_symmetry.space_group_name_H-M   'P 1'
#
loop_
_entity.id
_entity.type
_entity.pdbx_description
1 polymer ?
#
loop_
_entity_poly.entity_id
_entity_poly.type
_entity_poly.pdbx_seq_one_letter_code
_entity_poly.pdbx_strand_id
1 'polypeptide(L)'
;VNSALQELKKESKELVGEPYFEKFDRKDGEIIAELILSFKPEIKLDGYEKLIPEYQTPKVSKKEIDEKKDELLKRFATPEAIKTKRALKEGDFAKFDFEGFV
;
A
#
# COMPACT_ATOMS: atom_id res chain seq x y z
N VAL A 1 21.66 -39.47 9.28
CA VAL A 1 21.11 -38.14 9.67
C VAL A 1 21.89 -37.51 10.81
N ASN A 2 22.00 -38.13 12.00
CA ASN A 2 22.74 -37.55 13.14
C ASN A 2 24.20 -37.17 12.82
N SER A 3 24.95 -37.99 12.07
CA SER A 3 26.32 -37.67 11.65
C SER A 3 26.39 -36.47 10.71
N ALA A 4 25.44 -36.36 9.78
CA ALA A 4 25.34 -35.21 8.86
C ALA A 4 25.00 -33.91 9.60
N LEU A 5 24.17 -33.97 10.65
CA LEU A 5 23.86 -32.82 11.49
C LEU A 5 25.06 -32.35 12.32
N GLN A 6 25.89 -33.28 12.82
CA GLN A 6 27.14 -32.94 13.51
C GLN A 6 28.17 -32.29 12.59
N GLU A 7 28.32 -32.77 11.36
CA GLU A 7 29.22 -32.16 10.36
C GLU A 7 28.76 -30.76 9.94
N LEU A 8 27.44 -30.56 9.79
CA LEU A 8 26.84 -29.27 9.46
C LEU A 8 26.78 -28.31 10.66
N LYS A 9 27.18 -28.75 11.87
CA LYS A 9 27.08 -28.01 13.14
C LYS A 9 25.68 -27.43 13.39
N LYS A 10 24.64 -28.14 12.96
CA LYS A 10 23.24 -27.72 13.14
C LYS A 10 22.54 -28.63 14.12
N GLU A 11 21.67 -28.05 14.93
CA GLU A 11 20.88 -28.82 15.89
C GLU A 11 19.73 -29.53 15.17
N SER A 12 19.35 -30.73 15.66
CA SER A 12 18.19 -31.46 15.13
C SER A 12 16.88 -30.68 15.22
N LYS A 13 16.82 -29.63 16.06
CA LYS A 13 15.67 -28.73 16.21
C LYS A 13 15.54 -27.70 15.08
N GLU A 14 16.60 -27.46 14.32
CA GLU A 14 16.61 -26.52 13.19
C GLU A 14 16.12 -27.15 11.88
N LEU A 15 16.02 -28.48 11.87
CA LEU A 15 15.53 -29.26 10.76
C LEU A 15 14.00 -29.09 10.62
N VAL A 16 13.56 -28.68 9.44
CA VAL A 16 12.14 -28.45 9.12
C VAL A 16 11.71 -29.49 8.08
N GLY A 17 10.99 -30.50 8.54
CA GLY A 17 10.52 -31.62 7.71
C GLY A 17 11.43 -32.85 7.82
N GLU A 18 10.94 -33.99 7.35
CA GLU A 18 11.70 -35.24 7.40
C GLU A 18 12.76 -35.28 6.29
N PRO A 19 14.02 -35.68 6.58
CA PRO A 19 15.05 -35.86 5.57
C PRO A 19 14.68 -36.98 4.60
N TYR A 20 14.96 -36.80 3.32
CA TYR A 20 14.76 -37.84 2.32
C TYR A 20 15.90 -37.87 1.30
N PHE A 21 16.04 -39.00 0.62
CA PHE A 21 17.00 -39.17 -0.47
C PHE A 21 16.35 -38.76 -1.78
N GLU A 22 16.94 -37.79 -2.48
CA GLU A 22 16.44 -37.34 -3.79
C GLU A 22 16.97 -38.21 -4.92
N LYS A 23 18.25 -38.58 -4.87
CA LYS A 23 18.87 -39.48 -5.85
C LYS A 23 19.58 -40.62 -5.15
N PHE A 24 19.46 -41.79 -5.76
CA PHE A 24 20.20 -42.98 -5.38
C PHE A 24 20.56 -43.74 -6.67
N ASP A 25 21.74 -43.43 -7.21
CA ASP A 25 22.22 -43.98 -8.47
C ASP A 25 23.48 -44.80 -8.26
N ARG A 26 23.63 -45.84 -9.08
CA ARG A 26 24.86 -46.64 -9.17
C ARG A 26 25.51 -46.37 -10.52
N LYS A 27 26.66 -45.70 -10.52
CA LYS A 27 27.49 -45.47 -11.72
C LYS A 27 28.92 -45.88 -11.42
N ASP A 28 29.53 -46.58 -12.37
CA ASP A 28 30.96 -46.95 -12.36
C ASP A 28 31.45 -47.65 -11.08
N GLY A 29 30.58 -48.44 -10.44
CA GLY A 29 30.89 -49.17 -9.20
C GLY A 29 30.75 -48.34 -7.92
N GLU A 30 30.37 -47.08 -8.02
CA GLU A 30 30.12 -46.18 -6.89
C GLU A 30 28.61 -45.92 -6.70
N ILE A 31 28.22 -45.71 -5.44
CA ILE A 31 26.85 -45.31 -5.07
C ILE A 31 26.87 -43.80 -4.85
N ILE A 32 26.11 -43.07 -5.66
CA ILE A 32 25.87 -41.64 -5.48
C ILE A 32 24.50 -41.48 -4.84
N ALA A 33 24.49 -40.95 -3.61
CA ALA A 33 23.26 -40.67 -2.86
C ALA A 33 23.21 -39.19 -2.49
N GLU A 34 22.09 -38.54 -2.79
CA GLU A 34 21.82 -37.14 -2.42
C GLU A 34 20.80 -37.11 -1.28
N LEU A 35 21.22 -36.63 -0.11
CA LEU A 35 20.36 -36.47 1.08
C LEU A 35 19.94 -35.01 1.20
N ILE A 36 18.62 -34.76 1.17
CA ILE A 36 18.07 -33.42 1.31
C ILE A 36 17.74 -33.14 2.79
N LEU A 37 18.27 -32.02 3.29
CA LEU A 37 18.03 -31.50 4.63
C LEU A 37 17.47 -30.09 4.53
N SER A 38 16.23 -29.92 4.99
CA SER A 38 15.54 -28.63 5.02
C SER A 38 15.75 -27.97 6.38
N PHE A 39 16.17 -26.70 6.41
CA PHE A 39 16.40 -25.95 7.64
C PHE A 39 15.54 -24.70 7.68
N LYS A 40 15.16 -24.26 8.88
CA LYS A 40 14.46 -22.99 9.05
C LYS A 40 15.34 -21.84 8.54
N PRO A 41 14.80 -20.90 7.75
CA PRO A 41 15.56 -19.73 7.33
C PRO A 41 15.79 -18.80 8.53
N GLU A 42 16.93 -18.12 8.53
CA GLU A 42 17.17 -17.00 9.44
C GLU A 42 16.39 -15.77 8.94
N ILE A 43 15.38 -15.33 9.71
CA ILE A 43 14.62 -14.13 9.41
C ILE A 43 15.24 -12.96 10.18
N LYS A 44 15.80 -11.99 9.44
CA LYS A 44 16.29 -10.73 10.02
C LYS A 44 15.18 -9.69 9.95
N LEU A 45 14.73 -9.21 11.11
CA LEU A 45 13.67 -8.20 11.25
C LEU A 45 14.25 -6.78 11.21
N ASP A 46 15.18 -6.51 10.31
CA ASP A 46 15.85 -5.21 10.20
C ASP A 46 15.14 -4.33 9.17
N GLY A 47 14.95 -3.04 9.48
CA GLY A 47 14.47 -2.04 8.52
C GLY A 47 12.95 -1.83 8.45
N TYR A 48 12.15 -2.56 9.24
CA TYR A 48 10.70 -2.33 9.32
C TYR A 48 10.35 -0.92 9.81
N GLU A 49 11.20 -0.33 10.67
CA GLU A 49 11.01 1.01 11.22
C GLU A 49 11.07 2.11 10.14
N LYS A 50 11.82 1.88 9.06
CA LYS A 50 11.89 2.79 7.89
C LYS A 50 10.63 2.73 7.01
N LEU A 51 9.81 1.70 7.18
CA LEU A 51 8.54 1.52 6.46
C LEU A 51 7.37 2.15 7.21
N ILE A 52 7.61 2.70 8.41
CA ILE A 52 6.57 3.43 9.16
C ILE A 52 6.38 4.78 8.47
N PRO A 53 5.22 5.04 7.84
CA PRO A 53 4.96 6.31 7.20
C PRO A 53 4.89 7.43 8.24
N GLU A 54 5.54 8.55 7.95
CA GLU A 54 5.41 9.75 8.78
C GLU A 54 4.00 10.32 8.66
N TYR A 55 3.27 10.35 9.77
CA TYR A 55 1.96 10.99 9.85
C TYR A 55 2.12 12.45 10.28
N GLN A 56 1.67 13.37 9.43
CA GLN A 56 1.56 14.78 9.78
C GLN A 56 0.09 15.13 10.05
N THR A 57 -0.19 15.64 11.25
CA THR A 57 -1.53 16.15 11.58
C THR A 57 -1.84 17.35 10.69
N PRO A 58 -2.95 17.33 9.92
CA PRO A 58 -3.33 18.46 9.09
C PRO A 58 -3.57 19.68 9.98
N LYS A 59 -2.85 20.76 9.72
CA LYS A 59 -3.06 22.05 10.38
C LYS A 59 -4.03 22.86 9.55
N VAL A 60 -5.20 23.15 10.11
CA VAL A 60 -6.17 24.04 9.47
C VAL A 60 -5.73 25.48 9.74
N SER A 61 -5.54 26.25 8.68
CA SER A 61 -5.29 27.68 8.73
C SER A 61 -6.60 28.46 8.89
N LYS A 62 -6.52 29.68 9.44
CA LYS A 62 -7.70 30.58 9.50
C LYS A 62 -8.27 30.87 8.11
N LYS A 63 -7.39 30.98 7.10
CA LYS A 63 -7.77 31.23 5.71
C LYS A 63 -8.68 30.11 5.15
N GLU A 64 -8.34 28.84 5.39
CA GLU A 64 -9.17 27.71 4.95
C GLU A 64 -10.55 27.70 5.63
N ILE A 65 -10.61 28.13 6.89
CA ILE A 65 -11.89 28.27 7.62
C ILE A 65 -12.74 29.36 7.00
N ASP A 66 -12.16 30.52 6.73
CA ASP A 66 -12.87 31.65 6.14
C ASP A 66 -13.35 31.33 4.72
N GLU A 67 -12.50 30.71 3.88
CA GLU A 67 -12.88 30.24 2.54
C GLU A 67 -14.03 29.23 2.59
N LYS A 68 -13.97 28.28 3.52
CA LYS A 68 -15.03 27.27 3.66
C LYS A 68 -16.35 27.88 4.13
N LYS A 69 -16.27 28.85 5.03
CA LYS A 69 -17.42 29.60 5.51
C LYS A 69 -18.08 30.38 4.37
N ASP A 70 -17.30 31.08 3.56
CA ASP A 70 -17.81 31.82 2.41
C ASP A 70 -18.44 30.91 1.35
N GLU A 71 -17.84 29.76 1.09
CA GLU A 71 -18.40 28.73 0.20
C GLU A 71 -19.77 28.25 0.70
N LEU A 72 -19.89 27.94 1.99
CA LEU A 72 -21.15 27.50 2.59
C LEU A 72 -22.21 28.59 2.51
N LEU A 73 -21.85 29.84 2.86
CA LEU A 73 -22.77 30.97 2.77
C LEU A 73 -23.30 31.16 1.35
N LYS A 74 -22.44 31.08 0.33
CA LYS A 74 -22.83 31.17 -1.08
C LYS A 74 -23.75 30.04 -1.52
N ARG A 75 -23.55 28.81 -1.02
CA ARG A 75 -24.39 27.65 -1.36
C ARG A 75 -25.81 27.74 -0.81
N PHE A 76 -25.99 28.31 0.37
CA PHE A 76 -27.31 28.47 0.99
C PHE A 76 -27.99 29.80 0.66
N ALA A 77 -27.30 30.70 -0.05
CA ALA A 77 -27.90 31.95 -0.51
C ALA A 77 -28.98 31.67 -1.57
N THR A 78 -30.16 32.26 -1.38
CA THR A 78 -31.24 32.21 -2.38
C THR A 78 -31.06 33.38 -3.34
N PRO A 79 -31.06 33.17 -4.67
CA PRO A 79 -30.94 34.26 -5.63
C PRO A 79 -32.20 35.14 -5.63
N GLU A 80 -31.99 36.46 -5.66
CA GLU A 80 -33.08 37.44 -5.82
C GLU A 80 -33.09 38.03 -7.24
N ALA A 81 -34.28 38.40 -7.72
CA ALA A 81 -34.43 39.03 -9.03
C ALA A 81 -33.81 40.44 -9.03
N ILE A 82 -32.95 40.71 -10.02
CA ILE A 82 -32.35 42.03 -10.22
C ILE A 82 -33.43 43.00 -10.71
N LYS A 83 -33.72 44.05 -9.92
CA LYS A 83 -34.78 45.04 -10.22
C LYS A 83 -34.40 46.05 -11.32
N THR A 84 -33.11 46.25 -11.56
CA THR A 84 -32.60 47.20 -12.57
C THR A 84 -32.12 46.46 -13.82
N LYS A 85 -32.46 46.99 -15.00
CA LYS A 85 -31.95 46.46 -16.27
C LYS A 85 -30.46 46.79 -16.39
N ARG A 86 -29.61 45.80 -16.12
CA ARG A 86 -28.15 45.85 -16.30
C ARG A 86 -27.65 44.58 -16.98
N ALA A 87 -26.46 44.64 -17.57
CA ALA A 87 -25.78 43.44 -18.07
C ALA A 87 -25.45 42.46 -16.93
N LEU A 88 -25.35 41.18 -17.27
CA LEU A 88 -24.91 40.11 -16.37
C LEU A 88 -23.47 40.36 -15.91
N LYS A 89 -23.21 40.12 -14.63
CA LYS A 89 -21.89 40.20 -13.99
C LYS A 89 -21.53 38.85 -13.38
N GLU A 90 -20.25 38.66 -13.11
CA GLU A 90 -19.76 37.49 -12.39
C GLU A 90 -20.47 37.39 -11.03
N GLY A 91 -21.05 36.20 -10.76
CA GLY A 91 -21.88 35.95 -9.57
C GLY A 91 -23.39 36.08 -9.79
N ASP A 92 -23.85 36.59 -10.93
CA ASP A 92 -25.27 36.60 -11.26
C ASP A 92 -25.74 35.21 -11.74
N PHE A 93 -26.97 34.86 -11.37
CA PHE A 93 -27.63 33.67 -11.87
C PHE A 93 -28.48 34.03 -13.09
N ALA A 94 -28.19 33.39 -14.23
CA ALA A 94 -28.98 33.52 -15.45
C ALA A 94 -29.76 32.24 -15.69
N LYS A 95 -31.09 32.36 -15.83
CA LYS A 95 -31.94 31.28 -16.35
C LYS A 95 -32.06 31.50 -17.86
N PHE A 96 -31.53 30.58 -18.65
CA PHE A 96 -31.60 30.62 -20.11
C PHE A 96 -31.74 29.20 -20.67
N ASP A 97 -32.31 29.13 -21.87
CA ASP A 97 -32.49 27.89 -22.63
C ASP A 97 -31.41 27.82 -23.72
N PHE A 98 -30.83 26.63 -23.93
CA PHE A 98 -29.82 26.42 -24.99
C PHE A 98 -30.11 25.12 -25.76
N GLU A 99 -29.83 25.13 -27.06
CA GLU A 99 -29.85 23.94 -27.93
C GLU A 99 -28.45 23.75 -28.53
N GLY A 100 -27.87 22.56 -28.32
CA GLY A 100 -26.56 22.19 -28.87
C GLY A 100 -26.73 21.30 -30.09
N PHE A 101 -26.09 21.66 -31.21
CA PHE A 101 -26.04 20.86 -32.43
C PHE A 101 -24.63 20.25 -32.58
N VAL A 102 -24.55 19.01 -33.08
CA VAL A 102 -23.30 18.26 -33.36
C VAL A 102 -22.96 18.36 -34.84
#